data_AF-A0A524RUZ9-F1
#
_entry.id   AF-A0A524RUZ9-F1
#
_cell.length_a   1.000
_cell.length_b   1.000
_cell.length_c   1.000
_cell.angle_alpha   90.00
_cell.angle_beta   90.00
_cell.angle_gamma   90.00
#
_symmetry.space_group_name_H-M   'P 1'
#
loop_
_entity.id
_entity.type
_entity.pdbx_description
1 polymer ?
#
loop_
_entity_poly.entity_id
_entity_poly.type
_entity_poly.pdbx_seq_one_letter_code
_entity_poly.pdbx_strand_id
1 'polypeptide(L)'
;MAITALDDRGREELLALDAALASLGVERFLVARHGLRQRHGGCYSPFSNNLFISDRVALHPTQLLTVLRHEGWHSVQDCRGGGLDSRRSRPAMDPTELSPLVLEALDPRRFPDKAIWLLEVEAHSAAMEPGRTLQALGSCSTNGKMGNPADARQVVPPL
;
A
#
# COMPACT_ATOMS: atom_id res chain seq x y z
N MET A 1 -16.64 -20.08 12.91
CA MET A 1 -17.14 -18.95 12.09
C MET A 1 -16.00 -18.52 11.17
N ALA A 2 -15.98 -19.03 9.94
CA ALA A 2 -14.91 -18.76 8.99
C ALA A 2 -15.21 -17.45 8.26
N ILE A 3 -14.59 -16.35 8.69
CA ILE A 3 -14.59 -15.09 7.94
C ILE A 3 -13.57 -15.25 6.82
N THR A 4 -13.92 -15.99 5.77
CA THR A 4 -13.02 -16.27 4.63
C THR A 4 -13.37 -15.51 3.37
N ALA A 5 -14.47 -14.75 3.36
CA ALA A 5 -14.87 -13.91 2.25
C ALA A 5 -14.88 -12.43 2.67
N LEU A 6 -14.41 -11.55 1.81
CA LEU A 6 -14.62 -10.11 1.94
C LEU A 6 -16.13 -9.82 1.98
N ASP A 7 -16.54 -8.77 2.69
CA ASP A 7 -17.88 -8.18 2.50
C ASP A 7 -17.92 -7.37 1.19
N ASP A 8 -19.07 -6.80 0.84
CA ASP A 8 -19.21 -6.01 -0.40
C ASP A 8 -18.24 -4.83 -0.43
N ARG A 9 -18.12 -4.10 0.68
CA ARG A 9 -17.20 -2.97 0.83
C ARG A 9 -15.74 -3.38 0.62
N GLY A 10 -15.32 -4.52 1.18
CA GLY A 10 -13.97 -5.03 0.98
C GLY A 10 -13.70 -5.43 -0.47
N ARG A 11 -14.69 -5.98 -1.18
CA ARG A 11 -14.57 -6.26 -2.62
C ARG A 11 -14.45 -4.98 -3.43
N GLU A 12 -15.29 -3.99 -3.16
CA GLU A 12 -15.27 -2.68 -3.83
C GLU A 12 -13.92 -1.98 -3.63
N GLU A 13 -13.40 -1.96 -2.40
CA GLU A 13 -12.10 -1.38 -2.10
C GLU A 13 -10.97 -2.11 -2.85
N LEU A 14 -11.02 -3.44 -2.90
CA LEU A 14 -10.02 -4.22 -3.63
C LEU A 14 -9.99 -3.86 -5.12
N LEU A 15 -11.16 -3.74 -5.75
CA LEU A 15 -11.28 -3.35 -7.16
C LEU A 15 -10.84 -1.89 -7.38
N ALA A 16 -11.20 -0.99 -6.47
CA ALA A 16 -10.84 0.42 -6.55
C ALA A 16 -9.33 0.64 -6.36
N LEU A 17 -8.69 -0.12 -5.45
CA LEU A 17 -7.23 -0.13 -5.29
C LEU A 17 -6.54 -0.60 -6.56
N ASP A 18 -7.06 -1.65 -7.20
CA ASP A 18 -6.50 -2.14 -8.47
C ASP A 18 -6.56 -1.07 -9.57
N ALA A 19 -7.72 -0.43 -9.72
CA ALA A 19 -7.90 0.65 -10.69
C ALA A 19 -7.02 1.88 -10.38
N ALA A 20 -6.87 2.25 -9.11
CA ALA A 20 -6.04 3.39 -8.70
C ALA A 20 -4.54 3.14 -8.94
N LEU A 21 -4.06 1.92 -8.64
CA LEU A 21 -2.68 1.54 -8.92
C LEU A 21 -2.41 1.53 -10.43
N ALA A 22 -3.32 0.94 -11.21
CA ALA A 22 -3.20 0.91 -12.67
C ALA A 22 -3.18 2.31 -13.30
N SER A 23 -4.00 3.25 -12.82
CA SER A 23 -4.03 4.64 -13.33
C SER A 23 -2.74 5.42 -13.03
N LEU A 24 -2.01 5.02 -11.98
CA LEU A 24 -0.69 5.52 -11.63
C LEU A 24 0.46 4.78 -12.34
N GLY A 25 0.13 3.87 -13.27
CA GLY A 25 1.12 3.06 -13.98
C GLY A 25 1.82 2.03 -13.11
N VAL A 26 1.21 1.67 -11.97
CA VAL A 26 1.73 0.65 -11.05
C VAL A 26 1.21 -0.72 -11.49
N GLU A 27 2.03 -1.48 -12.20
CA GLU A 27 1.63 -2.79 -12.70
C GLU A 27 1.77 -3.87 -11.61
N ARG A 28 0.94 -4.92 -11.69
CA ARG A 28 0.94 -6.03 -10.73
C ARG A 28 1.35 -7.34 -11.40
N PHE A 29 2.23 -8.07 -10.74
CA PHE A 29 2.72 -9.36 -11.20
C PHE A 29 2.48 -10.44 -10.15
N LEU A 30 1.94 -11.57 -10.58
CA LEU A 30 1.88 -12.76 -9.74
C LEU A 30 3.25 -13.46 -9.74
N VAL A 31 3.73 -13.80 -8.57
CA VAL A 31 5.00 -14.50 -8.38
C VAL A 31 4.77 -15.80 -7.61
N ALA A 32 5.43 -16.85 -8.06
CA ALA A 32 5.39 -18.15 -7.39
C ALA A 32 6.00 -18.06 -5.98
N ARG A 33 5.49 -18.87 -5.04
CA ARG A 33 5.82 -18.93 -3.61
C ARG A 33 7.29 -18.66 -3.20
N HIS A 34 8.27 -19.04 -4.01
CA HIS A 34 9.70 -18.90 -3.70
C HIS A 34 10.34 -17.59 -4.20
N GLY A 35 9.65 -16.81 -5.03
CA GLY A 35 10.15 -15.56 -5.60
C GLY A 35 10.21 -14.41 -4.60
N LEU A 36 9.27 -14.38 -3.64
CA LEU A 36 9.28 -13.43 -2.53
C LEU A 36 10.00 -14.07 -1.34
N ARG A 37 11.29 -13.79 -1.17
CA ARG A 37 12.04 -14.24 0.01
C ARG A 37 11.41 -13.61 1.26
N GLN A 38 10.56 -14.36 1.96
CA GLN A 38 10.02 -14.07 3.31
C GLN A 38 9.17 -12.79 3.50
N ARG A 39 8.72 -12.12 2.43
CA ARG A 39 7.84 -10.95 2.58
C ARG A 39 6.37 -11.36 2.70
N HIS A 40 5.58 -10.52 3.36
CA HIS A 40 4.20 -10.75 3.86
C HIS A 40 3.12 -11.05 2.79
N GLY A 41 3.52 -11.58 1.63
CA GLY A 41 2.63 -11.92 0.51
C GLY A 41 2.71 -10.94 -0.66
N GLY A 42 3.40 -9.82 -0.50
CA GLY A 42 3.65 -8.82 -1.54
C GLY A 42 5.04 -8.20 -1.46
N CYS A 43 5.36 -7.39 -2.47
CA CYS A 43 6.51 -6.49 -2.49
C CYS A 43 6.30 -5.41 -3.58
N TYR A 44 6.29 -4.15 -3.21
CA TYR A 44 6.39 -3.02 -4.13
C TYR A 44 7.85 -2.70 -4.46
N SER A 45 8.13 -2.44 -5.74
CA SER A 45 9.44 -2.04 -6.23
C SER A 45 9.41 -0.59 -6.73
N PRO A 46 10.06 0.36 -6.03
CA PRO A 46 10.16 1.76 -6.47
C PRO A 46 11.05 1.92 -7.72
N PHE A 47 11.83 0.89 -8.09
CA PHE A 47 12.71 0.92 -9.25
C PHE A 47 11.99 0.61 -10.56
N SER A 48 10.97 -0.23 -10.48
CA SER A 48 10.20 -0.68 -11.63
C SER A 48 8.75 -0.19 -11.60
N ASN A 49 8.34 0.51 -10.55
CA ASN A 49 6.97 0.94 -10.30
C ASN A 49 5.98 -0.24 -10.36
N ASN A 50 6.34 -1.39 -9.77
CA ASN A 50 5.56 -2.63 -9.87
C ASN A 50 5.29 -3.24 -8.50
N LEU A 51 4.09 -3.80 -8.32
CA LEU A 51 3.76 -4.71 -7.22
C LEU A 51 3.95 -6.16 -7.65
N PHE A 52 4.61 -6.93 -6.80
CA PHE A 52 4.71 -8.38 -6.92
C PHE A 52 3.89 -9.03 -5.82
N ILE A 53 2.97 -9.93 -6.18
CA ILE A 53 2.03 -10.56 -5.24
C ILE A 53 2.19 -12.08 -5.32
N SER A 54 2.26 -12.74 -4.17
CA SER A 54 2.29 -14.20 -4.11
C SER A 54 0.99 -14.78 -4.66
N ASP A 55 1.13 -15.79 -5.52
CA ASP A 55 0.03 -16.66 -5.98
C ASP A 55 -0.91 -17.12 -4.84
N ARG A 56 -0.36 -17.52 -3.68
CA ARG A 56 -1.13 -17.92 -2.51
C ARG A 56 -2.01 -16.80 -1.98
N VAL A 57 -1.47 -15.58 -1.89
CA VAL A 57 -2.23 -14.43 -1.39
C VAL A 57 -3.31 -14.03 -2.38
N ALA A 58 -3.03 -14.11 -3.68
CA ALA A 58 -4.01 -13.83 -4.72
C ALA A 58 -5.26 -14.73 -4.64
N LEU A 59 -5.13 -15.94 -4.08
CA LEU A 59 -6.24 -16.87 -3.85
C LEU A 59 -7.06 -16.57 -2.58
N HIS A 60 -6.63 -15.61 -1.75
CA HIS A 60 -7.25 -15.28 -0.46
C HIS A 60 -7.64 -13.81 -0.41
N PRO A 61 -8.89 -13.45 -0.78
CA PRO A 61 -9.31 -12.06 -0.97
C PRO A 61 -9.00 -11.13 0.22
N THR A 62 -9.22 -11.61 1.45
CA THR A 62 -8.90 -10.82 2.65
C THR A 62 -7.41 -10.55 2.80
N GLN A 63 -6.55 -11.52 2.50
CA GLN A 63 -5.10 -11.32 2.53
C GLN A 63 -4.64 -10.43 1.37
N LEU A 64 -5.22 -10.61 0.18
CA LEU A 64 -4.95 -9.79 -0.98
C LEU A 64 -5.28 -8.32 -0.71
N LEU A 65 -6.43 -8.04 -0.09
CA LEU A 65 -6.81 -6.68 0.28
C LEU A 65 -5.78 -6.06 1.23
N THR A 66 -5.39 -6.77 2.30
CA THR A 66 -4.36 -6.28 3.23
C THR A 66 -3.03 -6.01 2.55
N VAL A 67 -2.59 -6.91 1.65
CA VAL A 67 -1.35 -6.75 0.88
C VAL A 67 -1.45 -5.56 -0.07
N LEU A 68 -2.56 -5.39 -0.79
CA LEU A 68 -2.73 -4.24 -1.68
C LEU A 68 -2.75 -2.91 -0.93
N ARG A 69 -3.33 -2.86 0.27
CA ARG A 69 -3.25 -1.65 1.11
C ARG A 69 -1.80 -1.37 1.53
N HIS A 70 -1.09 -2.37 2.04
CA HIS A 70 0.31 -2.21 2.49
C HIS A 70 1.24 -1.80 1.33
N GLU A 71 1.26 -2.60 0.27
CA GLU A 71 2.16 -2.37 -0.87
C GLU A 71 1.74 -1.13 -1.69
N GLY A 72 0.43 -0.84 -1.75
CA GLY A 72 -0.06 0.41 -2.34
C GLY A 72 0.34 1.65 -1.54
N TRP A 73 0.46 1.54 -0.21
CA TRP A 73 0.98 2.64 0.61
C TRP A 73 2.44 2.97 0.29
N HIS A 74 3.25 1.99 -0.10
CA HIS A 74 4.61 2.28 -0.59
C HIS A 74 4.60 3.13 -1.87
N SER A 75 3.61 2.96 -2.76
CA SER A 75 3.42 3.87 -3.91
C SER A 75 3.05 5.29 -3.46
N VAL A 76 2.26 5.45 -2.39
CA VAL A 76 1.96 6.77 -1.78
C VAL A 76 3.24 7.42 -1.25
N GLN A 77 4.09 6.65 -0.56
CA GLN A 77 5.36 7.15 -0.01
C GLN A 77 6.33 7.61 -1.11
N ASP A 78 6.39 6.90 -2.24
CA ASP A 78 7.17 7.34 -3.42
C ASP A 78 6.62 8.62 -4.04
N CYS A 79 5.30 8.67 -4.20
CA CYS A 79 4.58 9.84 -4.66
C CYS A 79 4.84 11.07 -3.76
N ARG A 80 5.01 10.86 -2.45
CA ARG A 80 5.42 11.88 -1.49
C ARG A 80 6.92 12.24 -1.57
N GLY A 81 7.77 11.28 -1.92
CA GLY A 81 9.23 11.47 -1.97
C GLY A 81 9.77 12.13 -3.25
N GLY A 82 8.88 12.44 -4.19
CA GLY A 82 9.16 13.29 -5.35
C GLY A 82 8.56 12.81 -6.66
N GLY A 83 7.84 11.69 -6.64
CA GLY A 83 7.32 11.05 -7.85
C GLY A 83 7.52 9.53 -7.80
N LEU A 84 6.67 8.77 -8.48
CA LEU A 84 6.83 7.32 -8.68
C LEU A 84 8.13 6.96 -9.46
N ASP A 85 8.68 7.91 -10.22
CA ASP A 85 9.95 7.78 -10.94
C ASP A 85 11.18 8.16 -10.09
N SER A 86 10.96 8.80 -8.94
CA SER A 86 12.02 9.42 -8.16
C SER A 86 12.88 8.42 -7.39
N ARG A 87 12.38 7.19 -7.23
CA ARG A 87 13.00 6.11 -6.43
C ARG A 87 13.31 6.52 -4.99
N ARG A 88 12.58 7.51 -4.49
CA ARG A 88 12.70 8.05 -3.14
C ARG A 88 11.34 7.95 -2.48
N SER A 89 11.27 7.19 -1.41
CA SER A 89 10.09 7.11 -0.56
C SER A 89 10.22 8.08 0.60
N ARG A 90 9.11 8.69 1.02
CA ARG A 90 9.02 9.51 2.23
C ARG A 90 7.76 9.18 3.01
N PRO A 91 7.76 9.34 4.34
CA PRO A 91 6.54 9.18 5.12
C PRO A 91 5.42 10.10 4.61
N ALA A 92 4.23 9.54 4.51
CA ALA A 92 3.01 10.17 4.02
C ALA A 92 1.94 10.34 5.13
N MET A 93 2.17 9.76 6.31
CA MET A 93 1.35 9.81 7.51
C MET A 93 2.04 10.62 8.61
N ASP A 94 1.27 11.33 9.45
CA ASP A 94 1.81 11.94 10.65
C ASP A 94 2.23 10.85 11.68
N PRO A 95 3.38 10.99 12.37
CA PRO A 95 3.81 10.01 13.37
C PRO A 95 2.78 9.72 14.48
N THR A 96 1.90 10.67 14.79
CA THR A 96 0.84 10.50 15.80
C THR A 96 -0.31 9.60 15.35
N GLU A 97 -0.42 9.35 14.05
CA GLU A 97 -1.42 8.44 13.47
C GLU A 97 -0.90 7.00 13.33
N LEU A 98 0.40 6.76 13.56
CA LEU A 98 0.98 5.42 13.49
C LEU A 98 0.35 4.52 14.55
N SER A 99 0.03 3.28 14.16
CA SER A 99 -0.60 2.34 15.08
C SER A 99 0.37 1.92 16.19
N PRO A 100 0.00 2.06 17.48
CA PRO A 100 0.80 1.54 18.59
C PRO A 100 1.04 0.03 18.49
N LEU A 101 0.04 -0.73 17.99
CA LEU A 101 0.14 -2.18 17.82
C LEU A 101 1.20 -2.54 16.77
N VAL A 102 1.30 -1.76 15.69
CA VAL A 102 2.30 -1.99 14.64
C VAL A 102 3.70 -1.60 15.14
N LEU A 103 3.80 -0.48 15.85
CA LEU A 103 5.05 -0.02 16.47
C LEU A 103 5.61 -1.06 17.45
N GLU A 104 4.75 -1.74 18.20
CA GLU A 104 5.15 -2.82 19.12
C GLU A 104 5.50 -4.12 18.36
N ALA A 105 4.76 -4.45 17.30
CA ALA A 105 4.93 -5.71 16.57
C ALA A 105 6.16 -5.74 15.65
N LEU A 106 6.59 -4.59 15.10
CA LEU A 106 7.71 -4.50 14.16
C LEU A 106 9.01 -4.14 14.87
N ASP A 107 9.89 -5.13 15.03
CA ASP A 107 11.22 -4.94 15.61
C ASP A 107 12.15 -4.15 14.66
N PRO A 108 12.62 -2.95 15.05
CA PRO A 108 13.51 -2.12 14.21
C PRO A 108 14.83 -2.81 13.87
N ARG A 109 15.28 -3.79 14.65
CA ARG A 109 16.54 -4.53 14.39
C ARG A 109 16.46 -5.46 13.18
N ARG A 110 15.27 -5.72 12.65
CA ARG A 110 15.06 -6.52 11.42
C ARG A 110 15.30 -5.71 10.14
N PHE A 111 15.52 -4.41 10.27
CA PHE A 111 15.63 -3.49 9.15
C PHE A 111 17.06 -2.95 9.05
N PRO A 112 17.56 -2.69 7.83
CA PRO A 112 18.92 -2.20 7.63
C PRO A 112 19.12 -0.79 8.16
N ASP A 113 18.07 0.04 8.21
CA ASP A 113 18.07 1.34 8.86
C ASP A 113 16.68 1.71 9.43
N LYS A 114 16.67 2.76 10.27
CA LYS A 114 15.48 3.24 10.96
C LYS A 114 14.46 3.91 10.02
N ALA A 115 14.90 4.47 8.89
CA ALA A 115 14.00 5.11 7.95
C ALA A 115 13.15 4.06 7.22
N ILE A 116 13.76 2.96 6.80
CA ILE A 116 13.05 1.82 6.19
C ILE A 116 12.06 1.21 7.19
N TRP A 117 12.49 1.00 8.44
CA TRP A 117 11.58 0.53 9.50
C TRP A 117 10.36 1.45 9.65
N LEU A 118 10.55 2.77 9.64
CA LEU A 118 9.45 3.72 9.78
C LEU A 118 8.47 3.65 8.59
N LEU A 119 8.98 3.52 7.36
CA LEU A 119 8.15 3.37 6.16
C LEU A 119 7.30 2.10 6.20
N GLU A 120 7.87 1.00 6.70
CA GLU A 120 7.18 -0.29 6.85
C GLU A 120 6.13 -0.25 7.98
N VAL A 121 6.45 0.38 9.13
CA VAL A 121 5.49 0.66 10.21
C VAL A 121 4.30 1.47 9.71
N GLU A 122 4.58 2.48 8.90
CA GLU A 122 3.54 3.33 8.33
C GLU A 122 2.65 2.56 7.34
N ALA A 123 3.25 1.81 6.42
CA ALA A 123 2.51 0.98 5.46
C ALA A 123 1.66 -0.10 6.15
N HIS A 124 2.18 -0.72 7.20
CA HIS A 124 1.40 -1.64 8.04
C HIS A 124 0.27 -0.92 8.79
N SER A 125 0.50 0.28 9.31
CA SER A 125 -0.54 1.07 9.99
C SER A 125 -1.67 1.43 9.01
N ALA A 126 -1.31 1.87 7.80
CA ALA A 126 -2.28 2.17 6.75
C ALA A 126 -3.07 0.94 6.29
N ALA A 127 -2.45 -0.24 6.26
CA ALA A 127 -3.12 -1.47 5.85
C ALA A 127 -4.24 -1.93 6.80
N MET A 128 -4.17 -1.52 8.07
CA MET A 128 -5.20 -1.83 9.07
C MET A 128 -6.44 -0.95 8.95
N GLU A 129 -6.36 0.17 8.22
CA GLU A 129 -7.47 1.11 8.07
C GLU A 129 -8.11 0.99 6.67
N PRO A 130 -9.38 0.54 6.57
CA PRO A 130 -10.09 0.49 5.30
C PRO A 130 -10.15 1.84 4.59
N GLY A 131 -9.89 1.86 3.28
CA GLY A 131 -10.02 3.04 2.43
C GLY A 131 -8.87 4.04 2.51
N ARG A 132 -8.05 4.03 3.58
CA ARG A 132 -6.97 5.01 3.78
C ARG A 132 -5.96 5.00 2.61
N THR A 133 -5.52 3.81 2.19
CA THR A 133 -4.57 3.69 1.07
C THR A 133 -5.17 4.19 -0.23
N LEU A 134 -6.42 3.80 -0.53
CA LEU A 134 -7.12 4.23 -1.74
C LEU A 134 -7.26 5.76 -1.80
N GLN A 135 -7.65 6.38 -0.70
CA GLN A 135 -7.77 7.83 -0.60
C GLN A 135 -6.44 8.53 -0.85
N ALA A 136 -5.35 8.02 -0.26
CA ALA A 136 -4.02 8.59 -0.41
C ALA A 136 -3.49 8.43 -1.85
N LEU A 137 -3.72 7.28 -2.50
CA LEU A 137 -3.42 7.08 -3.92
C LEU A 137 -4.16 8.07 -4.82
N GLY A 138 -5.42 8.39 -4.51
CA GLY A 138 -6.19 9.41 -5.22
C GLY A 138 -5.61 10.82 -5.11
N SER A 139 -4.75 11.08 -4.12
CA SER A 139 -4.02 12.35 -3.97
C SER A 139 -2.74 12.39 -4.81
N CYS A 140 -2.32 11.29 -5.41
CA CYS A 140 -1.22 11.26 -6.37
C CYS A 140 -1.73 11.72 -7.74
N SER A 141 -1.22 12.84 -8.25
CA SER A 141 -1.45 13.29 -9.62
C SER A 141 -1.06 12.23 -10.63
N THR A 142 -1.64 12.27 -11.84
CA THR A 142 -1.32 11.36 -12.95
C THR A 142 0.17 11.27 -13.31
N ASN A 143 0.99 12.25 -12.88
CA ASN A 143 2.44 12.24 -13.03
C ASN A 143 3.18 11.60 -11.84
N GLY A 144 2.47 10.87 -10.98
CA GLY A 144 3.02 10.15 -9.83
C GLY A 144 3.46 11.04 -8.67
N LYS A 145 3.11 12.33 -8.64
CA LYS A 145 3.45 13.27 -7.55
C LYS A 145 2.24 13.56 -6.68
N MET A 146 2.42 13.68 -5.37
CA MET A 146 1.32 14.10 -4.49
C MET A 146 0.83 15.49 -4.92
N GLY A 147 -0.45 15.60 -5.27
CA GLY A 147 -1.14 16.86 -5.50
C GLY A 147 -1.25 17.68 -4.21
N ASN A 148 -1.72 18.91 -4.31
CA ASN A 148 -1.98 19.71 -3.13
C ASN A 148 -3.13 19.05 -2.32
N PRO A 149 -3.02 18.86 -0.99
CA PRO A 149 -4.10 18.31 -0.18
C PRO A 149 -5.44 19.07 -0.30
N ALA A 150 -5.44 20.31 -0.78
CA ALA A 150 -6.66 21.05 -1.13
C ALA A 150 -7.44 20.49 -2.33
N ASP A 151 -6.77 19.74 -3.22
CA ASP A 151 -7.33 19.19 -4.46
C ASP A 151 -7.92 17.78 -4.25
N ALA A 152 -7.59 17.09 -3.15
CA ALA A 152 -8.02 15.73 -2.83
C ALA A 152 -9.50 15.60 -2.41
N ARG A 153 -10.28 16.69 -2.45
CA ARG A 153 -11.69 16.74 -2.00
C ARG A 153 -12.69 16.02 -2.93
N GLN A 154 -12.25 15.25 -3.93
CA GLN A 154 -13.15 14.66 -4.92
C GLN A 154 -13.06 13.13 -5.08
N VAL A 155 -12.25 12.42 -4.30
CA VAL A 155 -12.23 10.94 -4.35
C VAL A 155 -12.93 10.38 -3.11
N VAL A 156 -14.24 10.62 -3.02
CA VAL A 156 -15.14 9.81 -2.20
C VAL A 156 -15.91 8.94 -3.17
N PRO A 157 -15.80 7.60 -3.13
CA PRO A 157 -16.63 6.77 -3.98
C PRO A 157 -18.11 7.02 -3.64
N PRO A 158 -19.02 7.11 -4.62
CA PRO A 158 -20.45 7.15 -4.34
C PRO A 158 -20.88 5.84 -3.66
N LEU A 159 -21.75 5.98 -2.65
CA LEU A 159 -22.42 4.91 -1.92
C LEU A 159 -23.26 4.01 -2.85
#